data_AF-T1C980-F1
#
_entry.id   AF-T1C980-F1
#
_cell.length_a   1.000
_cell.length_b   1.000
_cell.length_c   1.000
_cell.angle_alpha   90.00
_cell.angle_beta   90.00
_cell.angle_gamma   90.00
#
_symmetry.space_group_name_H-M   'P 1'
#
loop_
_entity.id
_entity.type
_entity.pdbx_description
1 polymer ?
#
loop_
_entity_poly.entity_id
_entity_poly.type
_entity_poly.pdbx_seq_one_letter_code
_entity_poly.pdbx_strand_id
1 'polypeptide(L)'
;DIIPRILSRREWVRIEEGLKQRLQALNLFIDDVYNAQRIVGDGVFPAEVLASSRNFREACRGVHPPFGVWAHICGSDLVRDADGTVYVLEDNLRVPSGVSYMLENRQIMKRLFPELFKSSTILPVDDYPNRLYDTLAALSPREGERPVVAVLTPGIYNSAYFEHSYLAQQMGAYLAEGADFFVSREDIVYLRTISGPQRVDVIYRRIDDEYMDPEVFLTDSTLGIPGLLRAWRRGTVAIANAPGAGVADDKVVYAFVPDIIRYYLDAEPILPNVPTYLCMR
;
A
#
# COMPACT_ATOMS: atom_id res chain seq x y z
N ASP A 1 -6.68 19.39 17.28
CA ASP A 1 -6.14 19.33 18.64
C ASP A 1 -4.65 19.68 18.58
N ILE A 2 -4.12 20.42 19.57
CA ILE A 2 -2.72 20.88 19.59
C ILE A 2 -1.82 20.08 20.54
N ILE A 3 -2.40 19.17 21.34
CA ILE A 3 -1.68 18.37 22.31
C ILE A 3 -1.18 17.11 21.59
N PRO A 4 0.14 16.90 21.47
CA PRO A 4 0.67 15.77 20.73
C PRO A 4 0.38 14.45 21.45
N ARG A 5 0.09 13.40 20.69
CA ARG A 5 0.12 12.02 21.20
C ARG A 5 1.57 11.55 21.31
N ILE A 6 2.10 11.52 22.54
CA ILE A 6 3.47 11.10 22.80
C ILE A 6 3.53 9.57 22.96
N LEU A 7 4.44 8.93 22.23
CA LEU A 7 4.77 7.50 22.38
C LEU A 7 6.22 7.37 22.79
N SER A 8 6.49 6.52 23.79
CA SER A 8 7.86 6.25 24.21
C SER A 8 8.61 5.47 23.14
N ARG A 9 9.93 5.67 23.02
CA ARG A 9 10.76 4.90 22.07
C ARG A 9 10.65 3.39 22.29
N ARG A 10 10.63 2.94 23.55
CA ARG A 10 10.53 1.51 23.89
C ARG A 10 9.22 0.90 23.37
N GLU A 11 8.12 1.64 23.53
CA GLU A 11 6.82 1.21 23.01
C GLU A 11 6.82 1.20 21.48
N TRP A 12 7.34 2.27 20.85
CA TRP A 12 7.38 2.38 19.39
C TRP A 12 8.22 1.28 18.74
N VAL A 13 9.37 0.89 19.31
CA VAL A 13 10.21 -0.19 18.78
C VAL A 13 9.42 -1.50 18.68
N ARG A 14 8.68 -1.86 19.73
CA ARG A 14 7.85 -3.07 19.71
C ARG A 14 6.72 -2.97 18.68
N ILE A 15 6.08 -1.81 18.56
CA ILE A 15 5.03 -1.58 17.55
C ILE A 15 5.62 -1.71 16.15
N GLU A 16 6.75 -1.08 15.87
CA GLU A 16 7.44 -1.13 14.59
C GLU A 16 7.82 -2.57 14.20
N GLU A 17 8.38 -3.33 15.14
CA GLU A 17 8.73 -4.75 14.92
C GLU A 17 7.48 -5.59 14.58
N GLY A 18 6.38 -5.41 15.33
CA GLY A 18 5.15 -6.15 15.08
C GLY A 18 4.45 -5.76 13.78
N LEU A 19 4.48 -4.48 13.40
CA LEU A 19 3.96 -4.02 12.11
C LEU A 19 4.77 -4.61 10.93
N LYS A 20 6.11 -4.68 11.07
CA LYS A 20 6.97 -5.32 10.06
C LYS A 20 6.69 -6.82 9.93
N GLN A 21 6.60 -7.53 11.05
CA GLN A 21 6.25 -8.96 11.08
C GLN A 21 4.89 -9.19 10.39
N ARG A 22 3.89 -8.39 10.76
CA ARG A 22 2.54 -8.47 10.20
C ARG A 22 2.53 -8.23 8.69
N LEU A 23 3.18 -7.17 8.22
CA LEU A 23 3.25 -6.85 6.79
C LEU A 23 3.99 -7.91 5.98
N GLN A 24 5.04 -8.51 6.56
CA GLN A 24 5.75 -9.63 5.93
C GLN A 24 4.82 -10.84 5.75
N ALA A 25 4.09 -11.22 6.80
CA ALA A 25 3.14 -12.32 6.73
C ALA A 25 1.98 -12.05 5.76
N LEU A 26 1.47 -10.83 5.70
CA LEU A 26 0.43 -10.42 4.75
C LEU A 26 0.91 -10.49 3.30
N ASN A 27 2.14 -10.08 3.00
CA ASN A 27 2.69 -10.23 1.64
C ASN A 27 2.84 -11.70 1.23
N LEU A 28 3.29 -12.57 2.14
CA LEU A 28 3.37 -14.02 1.90
C LEU A 28 1.98 -14.63 1.70
N PHE A 29 0.99 -14.18 2.47
CA PHE A 29 -0.40 -14.58 2.31
C PHE A 29 -0.95 -14.18 0.94
N ILE A 30 -0.78 -12.93 0.52
CA ILE A 30 -1.26 -12.45 -0.78
C ILE A 30 -0.61 -13.26 -1.91
N ASP A 31 0.69 -13.51 -1.84
CA ASP A 31 1.39 -14.31 -2.85
C ASP A 31 0.84 -15.74 -2.90
N ASP A 32 0.63 -16.39 -1.76
CA ASP A 32 0.13 -17.77 -1.73
C ASP A 32 -1.31 -17.87 -2.27
N VAL A 33 -2.21 -16.96 -1.90
CA VAL A 33 -3.62 -17.03 -2.36
C VAL A 33 -3.77 -16.85 -3.88
N TYR A 34 -2.88 -16.09 -4.52
CA TYR A 34 -2.87 -15.95 -5.98
C TYR A 34 -2.12 -17.08 -6.71
N ASN A 35 -1.40 -17.94 -5.97
CA ASN A 35 -0.52 -18.95 -6.53
C ASN A 35 -0.81 -20.35 -5.95
N ALA A 36 0.03 -20.85 -5.03
CA ALA A 36 -0.01 -22.24 -4.59
C ALA A 36 -1.17 -22.57 -3.63
N GLN A 37 -1.79 -21.56 -3.01
CA GLN A 37 -2.89 -21.66 -2.05
C GLN A 37 -2.63 -22.71 -0.95
N ARG A 38 -1.38 -22.83 -0.47
CA ARG A 38 -0.98 -23.80 0.56
C ARG A 38 -1.70 -23.55 1.88
N ILE A 39 -1.86 -22.30 2.30
CA ILE A 39 -2.57 -21.97 3.55
C ILE A 39 -4.03 -22.44 3.55
N VAL A 40 -4.65 -22.50 2.37
CA VAL A 40 -6.00 -23.03 2.17
C VAL A 40 -5.97 -24.56 2.14
N GLY A 41 -5.02 -25.15 1.41
CA GLY A 41 -4.83 -26.61 1.33
C GLY A 41 -4.54 -27.25 2.69
N ASP A 42 -3.81 -26.55 3.56
CA ASP A 42 -3.47 -26.97 4.92
C ASP A 42 -4.58 -26.69 5.93
N GLY A 43 -5.69 -26.06 5.50
CA GLY A 43 -6.87 -25.81 6.33
C GLY A 43 -6.72 -24.67 7.34
N VAL A 44 -5.65 -23.88 7.27
CA VAL A 44 -5.43 -22.72 8.16
C VAL A 44 -6.34 -21.55 7.77
N PHE A 45 -6.52 -21.31 6.46
CA PHE A 45 -7.44 -20.31 5.93
C PHE A 45 -8.63 -20.97 5.21
N PRO A 46 -9.89 -20.66 5.56
CA PRO A 46 -11.04 -21.34 4.95
C PRO A 46 -11.19 -21.02 3.46
N ALA A 47 -11.34 -22.07 2.64
CA ALA A 47 -11.53 -21.94 1.18
C ALA A 47 -12.77 -21.11 0.81
N GLU A 48 -13.84 -21.20 1.60
CA GLU A 48 -15.09 -20.44 1.41
C GLU A 48 -14.91 -18.93 1.61
N VAL A 49 -13.99 -18.51 2.50
CA VAL A 49 -13.67 -17.09 2.70
C VAL A 49 -12.93 -16.56 1.47
N LEU A 50 -11.96 -17.31 0.94
CA LEU A 50 -11.27 -16.92 -0.29
C LEU A 50 -12.22 -16.86 -1.48
N ALA A 51 -13.05 -17.90 -1.66
CA ALA A 51 -13.97 -18.03 -2.79
C ALA A 51 -15.06 -16.94 -2.81
N SER A 52 -15.41 -16.38 -1.64
CA SER A 52 -16.40 -15.31 -1.52
C SER A 52 -15.82 -13.90 -1.50
N SER A 53 -14.48 -13.75 -1.50
CA SER A 53 -13.84 -12.43 -1.42
C SER A 53 -14.07 -11.63 -2.70
N ARG A 54 -14.63 -10.44 -2.56
CA ARG A 54 -14.79 -9.47 -3.66
C ARG A 54 -13.47 -8.81 -4.06
N ASN A 55 -12.48 -8.87 -3.17
CA ASN A 55 -11.17 -8.27 -3.39
C ASN A 55 -10.18 -9.26 -4.03
N PHE A 56 -10.55 -10.54 -4.17
CA PHE A 56 -9.76 -11.48 -4.97
C PHE A 56 -9.88 -11.14 -6.46
N ARG A 57 -8.74 -10.85 -7.09
CA ARG A 57 -8.69 -10.48 -8.51
C ARG A 57 -8.13 -11.64 -9.32
N GLU A 58 -8.99 -12.34 -10.07
CA GLU A 58 -8.58 -13.43 -10.96
C GLU A 58 -7.46 -13.01 -11.93
N ALA A 59 -7.46 -11.75 -12.36
CA ALA A 59 -6.41 -11.16 -13.20
C ALA A 59 -5.01 -11.12 -12.55
N CYS A 60 -4.89 -11.35 -11.25
CA CYS A 60 -3.63 -11.41 -10.50
C CYS A 60 -3.10 -12.84 -10.31
N ARG A 61 -3.85 -13.88 -10.70
CA ARG A 61 -3.38 -15.27 -10.59
C ARG A 61 -2.10 -15.52 -11.39
N GLY A 62 -1.20 -16.29 -10.79
CA GLY A 62 0.09 -16.67 -11.37
C GLY A 62 1.10 -15.52 -11.44
N VAL A 63 0.83 -14.38 -10.80
CA VAL A 63 1.74 -13.24 -10.75
C VAL A 63 2.60 -13.32 -9.49
N HIS A 64 3.89 -13.02 -9.66
CA HIS A 64 4.84 -12.83 -8.57
C HIS A 64 5.49 -11.45 -8.74
N PRO A 65 5.06 -10.43 -7.97
CA PRO A 65 5.66 -9.10 -8.02
C PRO A 65 7.16 -9.13 -7.66
N PRO A 66 7.95 -8.15 -8.12
CA PRO A 66 9.33 -8.00 -7.70
C PRO A 66 9.47 -8.02 -6.17
N PHE A 67 10.51 -8.69 -5.68
CA PHE A 67 10.80 -8.88 -4.25
C PHE A 67 9.71 -9.61 -3.44
N GLY A 68 8.68 -10.16 -4.09
CA GLY A 68 7.53 -10.77 -3.41
C GLY A 68 6.67 -9.75 -2.67
N VAL A 69 6.73 -8.47 -3.05
CA VAL A 69 6.03 -7.37 -2.36
C VAL A 69 4.76 -6.99 -3.14
N TRP A 70 3.62 -7.24 -2.52
CA TRP A 70 2.30 -6.83 -3.00
C TRP A 70 1.88 -5.49 -2.39
N ALA A 71 1.94 -5.39 -1.06
CA ALA A 71 1.65 -4.19 -0.31
C ALA A 71 2.95 -3.45 0.05
N HIS A 72 3.27 -2.44 -0.75
CA HIS A 72 4.47 -1.62 -0.61
C HIS A 72 4.29 -0.59 0.50
N ILE A 73 3.06 -0.07 0.62
CA ILE A 73 2.62 0.79 1.72
C ILE A 73 1.45 0.11 2.41
N CYS A 74 1.50 0.00 3.73
CA CYS A 74 0.41 -0.50 4.54
C CYS A 74 0.05 0.55 5.60
N GLY A 75 -1.23 0.89 5.71
CA GLY A 75 -1.75 1.67 6.82
C GLY A 75 -2.40 0.75 7.85
N SER A 76 -1.78 0.55 9.01
CA SER A 76 -2.40 -0.23 10.09
C SER A 76 -3.00 0.71 11.14
N ASP A 77 -4.28 0.51 11.44
CA ASP A 77 -4.99 1.26 12.46
C ASP A 77 -4.74 0.63 13.83
N LEU A 78 -4.25 1.46 14.75
CA LEU A 78 -3.86 1.02 16.09
C LEU A 78 -4.75 1.65 17.15
N VAL A 79 -5.22 0.83 18.08
CA VAL A 79 -5.95 1.29 19.27
C VAL A 79 -5.21 0.89 20.53
N ARG A 80 -5.35 1.69 21.58
CA ARG A 80 -4.81 1.38 22.90
C ARG A 80 -5.97 1.13 23.85
N ASP A 81 -5.97 -0.03 24.50
CA ASP A 81 -6.97 -0.37 25.50
C ASP A 81 -6.60 0.21 26.88
N ALA A 82 -7.51 0.11 27.86
CA ALA A 82 -7.36 0.65 29.21
C ALA A 82 -6.17 0.05 29.97
N ASP A 83 -5.74 -1.16 29.63
CA ASP A 83 -4.55 -1.83 30.18
C ASP A 83 -3.22 -1.29 29.59
N GLY A 84 -3.29 -0.41 28.59
CA GLY A 84 -2.16 0.16 27.88
C GLY A 84 -1.65 -0.68 26.70
N THR A 85 -2.24 -1.85 26.45
CA THR A 85 -1.90 -2.72 25.33
C THR A 85 -2.33 -2.08 24.01
N VAL A 86 -1.46 -2.13 23.01
CA VAL A 86 -1.75 -1.64 21.66
C VAL A 86 -2.19 -2.82 20.80
N TYR A 87 -3.35 -2.67 20.17
CA TYR A 87 -3.95 -3.66 19.29
C TYR A 87 -4.00 -3.11 17.87
N VAL A 88 -3.81 -3.99 16.89
CA VAL A 88 -4.19 -3.69 15.50
C VAL A 88 -5.70 -3.83 15.40
N LEU A 89 -6.36 -2.87 14.76
CA LEU A 89 -7.81 -2.87 14.50
C LEU A 89 -8.12 -3.24 13.05
N GLU A 90 -7.33 -2.72 12.11
CA GLU A 90 -7.52 -2.88 10.68
C GLU A 90 -6.18 -2.70 9.95
N ASP A 91 -6.01 -3.32 8.79
CA ASP A 91 -4.90 -3.08 7.86
C ASP A 91 -5.46 -2.56 6.55
N ASN A 92 -4.81 -1.56 5.97
CA ASN A 92 -5.20 -0.94 4.71
C ASN A 92 -4.09 -1.20 3.67
N LEU A 93 -4.32 -2.15 2.78
CA LEU A 93 -3.33 -2.66 1.81
C LEU A 93 -3.63 -2.23 0.37
N ARG A 94 -4.78 -1.58 0.13
CA ARG A 94 -5.13 -0.98 -1.17
C ARG A 94 -4.42 0.36 -1.37
N VAL A 95 -5.10 1.45 -1.05
CA VAL A 95 -4.64 2.82 -1.29
C VAL A 95 -4.65 3.59 0.05
N PRO A 96 -3.75 3.26 0.99
CA PRO A 96 -3.70 3.94 2.28
C PRO A 96 -3.42 5.44 2.10
N SER A 97 -4.02 6.26 2.97
CA SER A 97 -3.85 7.72 3.00
C SER A 97 -3.62 8.20 4.43
N GLY A 98 -3.22 9.47 4.60
CA GLY A 98 -3.02 10.10 5.91
C GLY A 98 -1.62 10.68 6.13
N VAL A 99 -0.67 10.37 5.26
CA VAL A 99 0.74 10.75 5.41
C VAL A 99 0.91 12.27 5.28
N SER A 100 0.19 12.93 4.36
CA SER A 100 0.31 14.39 4.24
C SER A 100 -0.10 15.08 5.53
N TYR A 101 -1.15 14.59 6.20
CA TYR A 101 -1.56 15.13 7.50
C TYR A 101 -0.50 14.89 8.58
N MET A 102 0.13 13.71 8.63
CA MET A 102 1.24 13.44 9.55
C MET A 102 2.39 14.45 9.38
N LEU A 103 2.79 14.70 8.13
CA LEU A 103 3.88 15.61 7.79
C LEU A 103 3.52 17.06 8.12
N GLU A 104 2.35 17.54 7.68
CA GLU A 104 1.88 18.90 7.92
C GLU A 104 1.66 19.17 9.41
N ASN A 105 1.04 18.24 10.15
CA ASN A 105 0.87 18.36 11.60
C ASN A 105 2.22 18.51 12.31
N ARG A 106 3.26 17.77 11.88
CA ARG A 106 4.60 17.92 12.44
C ARG A 106 5.19 19.30 12.13
N GLN A 107 5.03 19.80 10.91
CA GLN A 107 5.53 21.12 10.53
C GLN A 107 4.84 22.24 11.32
N ILE A 108 3.51 22.17 11.48
CA ILE A 108 2.74 23.14 12.26
C ILE A 108 3.17 23.12 13.72
N MET A 109 3.33 21.93 14.33
CA MET A 109 3.79 21.80 15.71
C MET A 109 5.19 22.39 15.94
N LYS A 110 6.13 22.20 15.00
CA LYS A 110 7.47 22.81 15.07
C LYS A 110 7.39 24.35 15.05
N ARG A 111 6.45 24.92 14.30
CA ARG A 111 6.24 26.39 14.22
C ARG A 111 5.56 26.96 15.46
N LEU A 112 4.55 26.27 15.99
CA LEU A 112 3.77 26.75 17.14
C LEU A 112 4.49 26.56 18.48
N PHE A 113 5.23 25.45 18.64
CA PHE A 113 5.84 25.07 19.92
C PHE A 113 7.34 24.72 19.78
N PRO A 114 8.20 25.62 19.29
CA PRO A 114 9.62 25.32 19.08
C PRO A 114 10.33 24.91 20.38
N GLU A 115 9.92 25.45 21.54
CA GLU A 115 10.49 25.10 22.85
C GLU A 115 10.22 23.64 23.25
N LEU A 116 9.08 23.06 22.82
CA LEU A 116 8.80 21.62 23.04
C LEU A 116 9.81 20.74 22.29
N PHE A 117 10.19 21.13 21.08
CA PHE A 117 11.18 20.42 20.28
C PHE A 117 12.62 20.62 20.77
N LYS A 118 12.91 21.72 21.49
CA LYS A 118 14.21 21.92 22.14
C LYS A 118 14.34 21.10 23.44
N SER A 119 13.24 20.90 24.15
CA SER A 119 13.22 20.22 25.45
C SER A 119 13.00 18.70 25.36
N SER A 120 12.65 18.17 24.19
CA SER A 120 12.34 16.75 23.97
C SER A 120 13.06 16.20 22.74
N THR A 121 13.53 14.95 22.82
CA THR A 121 14.10 14.24 21.66
C THR A 121 12.99 13.56 20.86
N ILE A 122 12.54 14.20 19.79
CA ILE A 122 11.45 13.72 18.93
C ILE A 122 12.03 13.19 17.61
N LEU A 123 11.66 11.97 17.21
CA LEU A 123 12.12 11.39 15.94
C LEU A 123 11.55 12.15 14.73
N PRO A 124 12.37 12.41 13.69
CA PRO A 124 11.91 13.08 12.47
C PRO A 124 10.97 12.18 11.67
N VAL A 125 10.12 12.81 10.85
CA VAL A 125 9.18 12.13 9.93
C VAL A 125 9.26 12.69 8.52
N ASP A 126 9.99 13.80 8.34
CA ASP A 126 10.12 14.59 7.12
C ASP A 126 10.81 13.86 5.97
N ASP A 127 11.55 12.79 6.25
CA ASP A 127 12.20 11.96 5.24
C ASP A 127 11.26 10.92 4.58
N TYR A 128 9.98 10.86 4.99
CA TYR A 128 9.04 9.89 4.43
C TYR A 128 8.92 9.95 2.90
N PRO A 129 8.76 11.13 2.24
CA PRO A 129 8.63 11.17 0.78
C PRO A 129 9.86 10.65 0.05
N ASN A 130 11.07 10.90 0.58
CA ASN A 130 12.31 10.35 -0.01
C ASN A 130 12.32 8.83 0.09
N ARG A 131 12.01 8.29 1.27
CA ARG A 131 11.93 6.83 1.48
C ARG A 131 10.86 6.18 0.60
N LEU A 132 9.73 6.86 0.39
CA LEU A 132 8.71 6.41 -0.54
C LEU A 132 9.24 6.41 -1.98
N TYR A 133 9.91 7.49 -2.42
CA TYR A 133 10.52 7.54 -3.74
C TYR A 133 11.54 6.41 -3.92
N ASP A 134 12.43 6.17 -2.95
CA ASP A 134 13.43 5.09 -3.01
C ASP A 134 12.76 3.72 -3.12
N THR A 135 11.69 3.50 -2.34
CA THR A 135 10.90 2.26 -2.40
C THR A 135 10.28 2.06 -3.79
N LEU A 136 9.70 3.11 -4.37
CA LEU A 136 9.10 3.06 -5.70
C LEU A 136 10.17 2.87 -6.78
N ALA A 137 11.25 3.64 -6.73
CA ALA A 137 12.37 3.59 -7.66
C ALA A 137 13.02 2.20 -7.73
N ALA A 138 13.11 1.51 -6.59
CA ALA A 138 13.62 0.13 -6.51
C ALA A 138 12.78 -0.89 -7.30
N LEU A 139 11.52 -0.58 -7.62
CA LEU A 139 10.63 -1.45 -8.41
C LEU A 139 10.82 -1.30 -9.91
N SER A 140 11.65 -0.36 -10.35
CA SER A 140 11.88 -0.10 -11.78
C SER A 140 12.30 -1.38 -12.51
N PRO A 141 11.64 -1.73 -13.62
CA PRO A 141 12.06 -2.87 -14.45
C PRO A 141 13.30 -2.56 -15.29
N ARG A 142 13.80 -1.32 -15.27
CA ARG A 142 14.99 -0.88 -16.01
C ARG A 142 16.15 -0.64 -15.04
N GLU A 143 17.19 -1.45 -15.17
CA GLU A 143 18.43 -1.29 -14.41
C GLU A 143 19.31 -0.18 -15.03
N GLY A 144 20.01 0.58 -14.17
CA GLY A 144 21.05 1.53 -14.59
C GLY A 144 20.55 2.89 -15.09
N GLU A 145 19.24 3.10 -15.23
CA GLU A 145 18.64 4.41 -15.55
C GLU A 145 17.93 5.01 -14.33
N ARG A 146 17.81 6.35 -14.30
CA ARG A 146 16.98 7.01 -13.30
C ARG A 146 15.50 6.70 -13.61
N PRO A 147 14.76 6.06 -12.69
CA PRO A 147 13.40 5.61 -12.97
C PRO A 147 12.43 6.77 -13.04
N VAL A 148 11.48 6.66 -13.96
CA VAL A 148 10.36 7.58 -14.10
C VAL A 148 9.20 7.06 -13.25
N VAL A 149 8.96 7.76 -12.14
CA VAL A 149 7.86 7.49 -11.21
C VAL A 149 6.70 8.43 -11.51
N ALA A 150 5.49 7.90 -11.59
CA ALA A 150 4.26 8.67 -11.75
C ALA A 150 3.23 8.29 -10.67
N VAL A 151 2.54 9.29 -10.14
CA VAL A 151 1.40 9.15 -9.24
C VAL A 151 0.13 9.21 -10.08
N LEU A 152 -0.57 8.08 -10.21
CA LEU A 152 -1.84 7.99 -10.91
C LEU A 152 -2.97 8.40 -9.95
N THR A 153 -3.63 9.51 -10.26
CA THR A 153 -4.69 10.11 -9.42
C THR A 153 -6.05 10.04 -10.12
N PRO A 154 -7.17 9.89 -9.38
CA PRO A 154 -8.52 10.01 -9.94
C PRO A 154 -8.95 11.46 -10.20
N GLY A 155 -8.07 12.43 -9.96
CA GLY A 155 -8.30 13.85 -10.22
C GLY A 155 -8.84 14.65 -9.02
N ILE A 156 -9.12 15.92 -9.28
CA ILE A 156 -9.39 16.96 -8.26
C ILE A 156 -10.63 16.72 -7.39
N TYR A 157 -11.57 15.89 -7.86
CA TYR A 157 -12.82 15.62 -7.15
C TYR A 157 -12.68 14.54 -6.07
N ASN A 158 -11.50 13.93 -5.94
CA ASN A 158 -11.21 12.99 -4.87
C ASN A 158 -10.75 13.72 -3.59
N SER A 159 -11.28 13.32 -2.43
CA SER A 159 -10.97 13.94 -1.14
C SER A 159 -9.49 13.89 -0.76
N ALA A 160 -8.74 12.90 -1.25
CA ALA A 160 -7.31 12.74 -0.99
C ALA A 160 -6.41 13.38 -2.08
N TYR A 161 -6.97 14.10 -3.07
CA TYR A 161 -6.20 14.72 -4.15
C TYR A 161 -5.06 15.64 -3.66
N PHE A 162 -5.30 16.36 -2.54
CA PHE A 162 -4.25 17.15 -1.90
C PHE A 162 -3.04 16.29 -1.52
N GLU A 163 -3.25 15.11 -0.92
CA GLU A 163 -2.16 14.21 -0.57
C GLU A 163 -1.45 13.67 -1.81
N HIS A 164 -2.19 13.36 -2.88
CA HIS A 164 -1.62 12.85 -4.13
C HIS A 164 -0.66 13.87 -4.74
N SER A 165 -1.12 15.12 -4.86
CA SER A 165 -0.33 16.22 -5.41
C SER A 165 0.84 16.59 -4.51
N TYR A 166 0.64 16.60 -3.18
CA TYR A 166 1.70 16.83 -2.21
C TYR A 166 2.82 15.77 -2.32
N LEU A 167 2.48 14.48 -2.30
CA LEU A 167 3.47 13.41 -2.39
C LEU A 167 4.18 13.40 -3.74
N ALA A 168 3.45 13.61 -4.85
CA ALA A 168 4.05 13.72 -6.17
C ALA A 168 5.10 14.86 -6.21
N GLN A 169 4.75 16.03 -5.68
CA GLN A 169 5.63 17.17 -5.60
C GLN A 169 6.86 16.89 -4.73
N GLN A 170 6.69 16.33 -3.52
CA GLN A 170 7.80 16.05 -2.61
C GLN A 170 8.75 14.99 -3.16
N MET A 171 8.23 14.00 -3.90
CA MET A 171 9.06 12.97 -4.56
C MET A 171 9.70 13.44 -5.88
N GLY A 172 9.26 14.57 -6.43
CA GLY A 172 9.60 14.95 -7.80
C GLY A 172 9.06 13.97 -8.85
N ALA A 173 7.95 13.30 -8.55
CA ALA A 173 7.25 12.39 -9.45
C ALA A 173 6.22 13.14 -10.30
N TYR A 174 5.83 12.56 -11.44
CA TYR A 174 4.72 13.08 -12.23
C TYR A 174 3.40 12.88 -11.48
N LEU A 175 2.51 13.88 -11.48
CA LEU A 175 1.12 13.72 -11.09
C LEU A 175 0.28 13.70 -12.36
N ALA A 176 -0.49 12.64 -12.58
CA ALA A 176 -1.23 12.47 -13.84
C ALA A 176 -2.50 11.64 -13.64
N GLU A 177 -3.51 11.91 -14.47
CA GLU A 177 -4.76 11.17 -14.53
C GLU A 177 -4.69 10.07 -15.61
N GLY A 178 -5.60 9.09 -15.59
CA GLY A 178 -5.55 7.95 -16.51
C GLY A 178 -5.45 8.33 -18.00
N ALA A 179 -6.14 9.40 -18.40
CA ALA A 179 -6.14 9.91 -19.78
C ALA A 179 -4.79 10.46 -20.26
N ASP A 180 -3.91 10.85 -19.34
CA ASP A 180 -2.56 11.34 -19.65
C ASP A 180 -1.61 10.20 -20.05
N PHE A 181 -1.98 8.96 -19.76
CA PHE A 181 -1.19 7.78 -20.10
C PHE A 181 -1.71 7.07 -21.34
N PHE A 182 -0.85 6.23 -21.91
CA PHE A 182 -1.25 5.22 -22.86
C PHE A 182 -0.29 4.03 -22.82
N VAL A 183 -0.76 2.88 -23.28
CA VAL A 183 0.02 1.65 -23.38
C VAL A 183 0.33 1.39 -24.86
N SER A 184 1.60 1.14 -25.19
CA SER A 184 2.02 0.84 -26.57
C SER A 184 1.63 -0.59 -26.97
N ARG A 185 1.86 -0.94 -28.24
CA ARG A 185 1.62 -2.31 -28.74
C ARG A 185 2.56 -3.33 -28.11
N GLU A 186 3.74 -2.88 -27.72
CA GLU A 186 4.72 -3.63 -26.95
C GLU A 186 4.43 -3.49 -25.45
N ASP A 187 3.16 -3.35 -25.02
CA ASP A 187 2.63 -3.00 -23.67
C ASP A 187 3.53 -2.11 -22.77
N ILE A 188 4.28 -1.15 -23.32
CA ILE A 188 5.05 -0.20 -22.52
C ILE A 188 4.15 0.97 -22.15
N VAL A 189 4.16 1.39 -20.89
CA VAL A 189 3.38 2.54 -20.44
C VAL A 189 4.15 3.84 -20.71
N TYR A 190 3.45 4.80 -21.32
CA TYR A 190 3.96 6.13 -21.59
C TYR A 190 3.04 7.19 -20.99
N LEU A 191 3.64 8.26 -20.51
CA LEU A 191 2.99 9.52 -20.18
C LEU A 191 3.07 10.47 -21.37
N ARG A 192 1.97 11.13 -21.71
CA ARG A 192 1.93 12.17 -22.75
C ARG A 192 2.57 13.45 -22.20
N THR A 193 3.68 13.88 -22.79
CA THR A 193 4.31 15.17 -22.45
C THR A 193 4.42 16.05 -23.68
N ILE A 194 4.61 17.35 -23.48
CA ILE A 194 4.84 18.32 -24.56
C ILE A 194 6.10 18.02 -25.39
N SER A 195 7.08 17.35 -24.79
CA SER A 195 8.33 16.96 -25.45
C SER A 195 8.25 15.60 -26.14
N GLY A 196 7.07 14.95 -26.10
CA GLY A 196 6.83 13.62 -26.62
C GLY A 196 6.49 12.60 -25.53
N PRO A 197 6.24 11.33 -25.91
CA PRO A 197 5.95 10.27 -24.95
C PRO A 197 7.12 10.00 -24.01
N GLN A 198 6.88 10.06 -22.71
CA GLN A 198 7.85 9.70 -21.68
C GLN A 198 7.53 8.31 -21.15
N ARG A 199 8.46 7.36 -21.27
CA ARG A 199 8.26 6.01 -20.71
C ARG A 199 8.17 6.08 -19.19
N VAL A 200 7.18 5.39 -18.61
CA VAL A 200 6.96 5.31 -17.17
C VAL A 200 7.42 3.94 -16.66
N ASP A 201 8.21 3.94 -15.59
CA ASP A 201 8.75 2.72 -14.99
C ASP A 201 7.88 2.22 -13.84
N VAL A 202 7.38 3.15 -13.03
CA VAL A 202 6.66 2.84 -11.79
C VAL A 202 5.46 3.75 -11.65
N ILE A 203 4.30 3.16 -11.41
CA ILE A 203 3.06 3.86 -11.12
C ILE A 203 2.73 3.67 -9.64
N TYR A 204 2.80 4.76 -8.88
CA TYR A 204 2.19 4.83 -7.57
C TYR A 204 0.70 5.12 -7.75
N ARG A 205 -0.13 4.09 -7.66
CA ARG A 205 -1.56 4.22 -7.92
C ARG A 205 -2.29 4.80 -6.70
N ARG A 206 -3.18 5.76 -6.95
CA ARG A 206 -4.11 6.30 -5.96
C ARG A 206 -5.57 6.08 -6.35
N ILE A 207 -5.81 4.99 -7.08
CA ILE A 207 -7.12 4.52 -7.52
C ILE A 207 -7.30 3.05 -7.16
N ASP A 208 -8.55 2.66 -6.89
CA ASP A 208 -8.91 1.26 -6.61
C ASP A 208 -8.73 0.37 -7.84
N ASP A 209 -8.52 -0.93 -7.60
CA ASP A 209 -8.24 -1.93 -8.63
C ASP A 209 -9.29 -1.90 -9.76
N GLU A 210 -10.57 -1.81 -9.40
CA GLU A 210 -11.69 -1.91 -10.34
C GLU A 210 -11.71 -0.79 -11.38
N TYR A 211 -11.09 0.34 -11.07
CA TYR A 211 -11.05 1.52 -11.94
C TYR A 211 -9.78 1.61 -12.75
N MET A 212 -8.76 0.76 -12.50
CA MET A 212 -7.41 1.01 -12.98
C MET A 212 -7.15 0.62 -14.44
N ASP A 213 -7.90 -0.35 -14.96
CA ASP A 213 -7.77 -0.82 -16.34
C ASP A 213 -9.15 -1.23 -16.87
N PRO A 214 -9.79 -0.41 -17.73
CA PRO A 214 -11.12 -0.72 -18.27
C PRO A 214 -11.11 -1.93 -19.22
N GLU A 215 -9.95 -2.42 -19.66
CA GLU A 215 -9.86 -3.63 -20.48
C GLU A 215 -9.96 -4.92 -19.64
N VAL A 216 -9.82 -4.82 -18.31
CA VAL A 216 -9.85 -5.97 -17.39
C VAL A 216 -10.97 -5.86 -16.36
N PHE A 217 -11.27 -4.66 -15.87
CA PHE A 217 -12.22 -4.43 -14.78
C PHE A 217 -13.47 -3.68 -15.26
N LEU A 218 -13.75 -2.49 -14.72
CA LEU A 218 -14.92 -1.69 -15.09
C LEU A 218 -14.70 -1.03 -16.45
N THR A 219 -15.41 -1.50 -17.47
CA THR A 219 -15.29 -1.04 -18.86
C THR A 219 -15.65 0.42 -19.06
N ASP A 220 -16.49 0.98 -18.19
CA ASP A 220 -16.91 2.39 -18.18
C ASP A 220 -16.00 3.29 -17.33
N SER A 221 -14.95 2.74 -16.69
CA SER A 221 -13.99 3.53 -15.94
C SER A 221 -13.24 4.50 -16.85
N THR A 222 -13.32 5.79 -16.53
CA THR A 222 -12.52 6.86 -17.16
C THR A 222 -11.27 7.22 -16.37
N LEU A 223 -11.05 6.58 -15.22
CA LEU A 223 -9.94 6.89 -14.30
C LEU A 223 -8.68 6.08 -14.60
N GLY A 224 -8.85 4.92 -15.22
CA GLY A 224 -7.79 3.95 -15.48
C GLY A 224 -7.00 4.20 -16.75
N ILE A 225 -6.05 3.30 -17.00
CA ILE A 225 -5.19 3.29 -18.18
C ILE A 225 -5.47 1.97 -18.93
N PRO A 226 -6.09 2.02 -20.12
CA PRO A 226 -6.37 0.82 -20.92
C PRO A 226 -5.08 0.01 -21.19
N GLY A 227 -5.07 -1.25 -20.80
CA GLY A 227 -3.95 -2.17 -21.02
C GLY A 227 -2.86 -2.15 -19.95
N LEU A 228 -3.07 -1.39 -18.86
CA LEU A 228 -2.12 -1.29 -17.75
C LEU A 228 -1.81 -2.64 -17.12
N LEU A 229 -2.81 -3.52 -16.95
CA LEU A 229 -2.59 -4.83 -16.36
C LEU A 229 -1.77 -5.75 -17.27
N ARG A 230 -1.90 -5.62 -18.59
CA ARG A 230 -1.01 -6.34 -19.52
C ARG A 230 0.44 -5.88 -19.36
N ALA A 231 0.66 -4.57 -19.32
CA ALA A 231 1.98 -3.97 -19.14
C ALA A 231 2.62 -4.44 -17.82
N TRP A 232 1.85 -4.40 -16.73
CA TRP A 232 2.30 -4.85 -15.41
C TRP A 232 2.61 -6.35 -15.39
N ARG A 233 1.72 -7.20 -15.90
CA ARG A 233 1.94 -8.66 -15.95
C ARG A 233 3.15 -9.05 -16.79
N ARG A 234 3.50 -8.26 -17.81
CA ARG A 234 4.70 -8.47 -18.62
C ARG A 234 5.96 -7.82 -18.03
N GLY A 235 5.85 -7.15 -16.88
CA GLY A 235 6.98 -6.55 -16.18
C GLY A 235 7.58 -5.34 -16.87
N THR A 236 6.85 -4.64 -17.75
CA THR A 236 7.34 -3.40 -18.38
C THR A 236 7.06 -2.14 -17.58
N VAL A 237 6.21 -2.24 -16.56
CA VAL A 237 5.91 -1.21 -15.56
C VAL A 237 5.67 -1.88 -14.20
N ALA A 238 6.07 -1.24 -13.11
CA ALA A 238 5.70 -1.65 -11.76
C ALA A 238 4.50 -0.82 -11.25
N ILE A 239 3.70 -1.41 -10.38
CA ILE A 239 2.54 -0.75 -9.76
C ILE A 239 2.62 -0.91 -8.25
N ALA A 240 2.54 0.20 -7.54
CA ALA A 240 2.54 0.24 -6.08
C ALA A 240 1.26 0.91 -5.55
N ASN A 241 0.50 0.30 -4.64
CA ASN A 241 0.55 -1.13 -4.29
C ASN A 241 0.16 -2.01 -5.47
N ALA A 242 0.58 -3.28 -5.46
CA ALA A 242 0.23 -4.21 -6.52
C ALA A 242 -1.30 -4.37 -6.64
N PRO A 243 -1.83 -4.60 -7.86
CA PRO A 243 -3.21 -5.03 -8.05
C PRO A 243 -3.49 -6.30 -7.24
N GLY A 244 -4.68 -6.40 -6.63
CA GLY A 244 -5.10 -7.58 -5.89
C GLY A 244 -4.65 -7.62 -4.42
N ALA A 245 -3.83 -6.68 -3.94
CA ALA A 245 -3.39 -6.62 -2.55
C ALA A 245 -4.55 -6.50 -1.54
N GLY A 246 -5.71 -5.97 -1.97
CA GLY A 246 -6.91 -5.84 -1.14
C GLY A 246 -7.53 -7.18 -0.70
N VAL A 247 -7.12 -8.32 -1.27
CA VAL A 247 -7.57 -9.63 -0.79
C VAL A 247 -7.20 -9.85 0.69
N ALA A 248 -6.11 -9.23 1.15
CA ALA A 248 -5.62 -9.39 2.51
C ALA A 248 -6.10 -8.31 3.49
N ASP A 249 -6.78 -7.25 3.03
CA ASP A 249 -7.40 -6.24 3.89
C ASP A 249 -8.91 -6.46 4.11
N ASP A 250 -9.42 -7.61 3.68
CA ASP A 250 -10.81 -7.98 3.92
C ASP A 250 -11.06 -8.21 5.43
N LYS A 251 -12.20 -7.75 5.94
CA LYS A 251 -12.49 -7.78 7.39
C LYS A 251 -12.50 -9.18 7.98
N VAL A 252 -12.84 -10.17 7.15
CA VAL A 252 -12.80 -11.58 7.55
C VAL A 252 -11.36 -12.07 7.67
N VAL A 253 -10.48 -11.69 6.74
CA VAL A 253 -9.04 -12.06 6.75
C VAL A 253 -8.36 -11.54 8.00
N TYR A 254 -8.72 -10.33 8.44
CA TYR A 254 -8.19 -9.74 9.67
C TYR A 254 -8.23 -10.72 10.86
N ALA A 255 -9.31 -11.48 11.05
CA ALA A 255 -9.44 -12.45 12.13
C ALA A 255 -8.42 -13.61 12.07
N PHE A 256 -7.91 -13.92 10.87
CA PHE A 256 -6.94 -15.00 10.62
C PHE A 256 -5.49 -14.51 10.61
N VAL A 257 -5.22 -13.19 10.69
CA VAL A 257 -3.84 -12.67 10.63
C VAL A 257 -2.91 -13.27 11.70
N PRO A 258 -3.33 -13.52 12.95
CA PRO A 258 -2.51 -14.24 13.92
C PRO A 258 -2.05 -15.63 13.42
N ASP A 259 -2.94 -16.38 12.78
CA ASP A 259 -2.65 -17.72 12.26
C ASP A 259 -1.82 -17.64 10.97
N ILE A 260 -2.04 -16.61 10.14
CA ILE A 260 -1.20 -16.29 8.99
C ILE A 260 0.26 -16.02 9.42
N ILE A 261 0.47 -15.23 10.49
CA ILE A 261 1.81 -14.96 11.03
C ILE A 261 2.47 -16.26 11.50
N ARG A 262 1.76 -17.09 12.28
CA ARG A 262 2.28 -18.39 12.73
C ARG A 262 2.63 -19.31 11.58
N TYR A 263 1.75 -19.39 10.58
CA TYR A 263 1.91 -20.29 9.44
C TYR A 263 3.12 -19.92 8.56
N TYR A 264 3.28 -18.64 8.23
CA TYR A 264 4.34 -18.22 7.30
C TYR A 264 5.67 -17.90 7.97
N LEU A 265 5.66 -17.45 9.23
CA LEU A 265 6.86 -16.97 9.91
C LEU A 265 7.32 -17.85 11.07
N ASP A 266 6.58 -18.92 11.39
CA ASP A 266 6.84 -19.80 12.53
C ASP A 266 7.07 -19.00 13.84
N ALA A 267 6.24 -17.98 14.03
CA ALA A 267 6.40 -17.00 15.10
C ALA A 267 5.06 -16.59 15.69
N GLU A 268 5.05 -16.24 16.98
CA GLU A 268 3.88 -15.63 17.60
C GLU A 268 3.72 -14.15 17.18
N PRO A 269 2.47 -13.66 17.01
CA PRO A 269 2.23 -12.25 16.72
C PRO A 269 2.74 -11.33 17.83
N ILE A 270 3.60 -10.38 17.48
CA ILE A 270 4.13 -9.37 18.42
C ILE A 270 3.04 -8.39 18.86
N LEU A 271 2.18 -8.00 17.91
CA LEU A 271 1.02 -7.14 18.13
C LEU A 271 -0.28 -7.96 18.09
N PRO A 272 -1.12 -7.88 19.13
CA PRO A 272 -2.40 -8.55 19.14
C PRO A 272 -3.42 -7.87 18.23
N ASN A 273 -4.36 -8.66 17.72
CA ASN A 273 -5.61 -8.16 17.15
C ASN A 273 -6.61 -7.83 18.26
N VAL A 274 -7.47 -6.85 18.02
CA VAL A 274 -8.71 -6.71 18.78
C VAL A 274 -9.54 -8.01 18.66
N PRO A 275 -10.04 -8.58 19.77
CA PRO A 275 -10.89 -9.77 19.74
C PRO A 275 -12.06 -9.60 18.77
N THR A 276 -12.12 -10.45 17.74
CA THR A 276 -13.08 -10.35 16.65
C THR A 276 -13.77 -11.69 16.47
N TYR A 277 -15.10 -11.67 16.49
CA TYR A 277 -15.94 -12.87 16.41
C TYR A 277 -16.44 -13.06 14.98
N LEU A 278 -16.18 -14.24 14.42
CA LEU A 278 -16.64 -14.64 13.10
C LEU A 278 -18.07 -15.20 13.20
N CYS A 279 -19.06 -14.50 12.63
CA CYS A 279 -20.47 -14.95 12.63
C CYS A 279 -20.76 -16.16 11.72
N MET A 280 -19.73 -16.69 11.03
CA MET A 280 -19.82 -17.90 10.20
C MET A 280 -19.54 -19.20 10.99
N ARG A 281 -19.25 -19.09 12.30
CA ARG A 281 -19.03 -20.20 13.21
C ARG A 281 -20.07 -20.22 14.32
#